data_AF-A0A9W7ECG7-F1
#
_entry.id   AF-A0A9W7ECG7-F1
#
_cell.length_a   1.000
_cell.length_b   1.000
_cell.length_c   1.000
_cell.angle_alpha   90.00
_cell.angle_beta   90.00
_cell.angle_gamma   90.00
#
_symmetry.space_group_name_H-M   'P 1'
#
loop_
_entity.id
_entity.type
_entity.pdbx_description
1 polymer ?
#
loop_
_entity_poly.entity_id
_entity_poly.type
_entity_poly.pdbx_seq_one_letter_code
_entity_poly.pdbx_strand_id
1 'polypeptide(L)'
;MIRVLLSALLLLAPAVYGQADGNPHNWDRLRRCDHTDYDPPCGPCEGIGGIPTGDDNDAITLTSCSIVANASDVPEPVAPVWGEQWSVDPYYEVLIGKKTDPFCFSVIPSNDSVGELCYRPDFGAQYYDVGGESGALRFDLNSKTVVGNITSKIIHEDTNFWIVNKFPWYALGVSQCICSQVREGGADGNKLMYPVNPDWTKQMFYIGRETIGIEYTGTEQTLDHWAFGPHHLWSTPDKGEIIRMWQPFNGLQVFPEGTNRVPQDQSLFESPPPECKKEGGALFRIKCDDDGFPQSEEEMKAAVTKADKMRAEEPVPRDQYKGNDFNHMSNVLNGWLQDGDAETRACDEWSVEELQQLQAMLYLARESSFDDIYQSVEDNRRMRKDFSDIENDWKQLTEIMEGVEEEHIAHRIRRDGHCHEAVMWFVHHLTQDVKQLMADAGVVIPLLSMEAHGAPMEGDHAAHHAAYGVYQEQVTCSSCHASY
;
A
#
# COMPACT_ATOMS: atom_id res chain seq x y z
N MET A 1 -10.79 -1.56 70.97
CA MET A 1 -11.41 -1.24 69.67
C MET A 1 -10.29 -1.21 68.63
N ILE A 2 -10.17 -2.29 67.88
CA ILE A 2 -9.13 -2.53 66.87
C ILE A 2 -9.62 -1.90 65.57
N ARG A 3 -8.86 -0.95 65.01
CA ARG A 3 -9.09 -0.45 63.64
C ARG A 3 -8.18 -1.23 62.70
N VAL A 4 -8.82 -1.98 61.80
CA VAL A 4 -8.20 -2.77 60.73
C VAL A 4 -7.73 -1.81 59.62
N LEU A 5 -6.45 -1.88 59.27
CA LEU A 5 -5.89 -1.34 58.03
C LEU A 5 -6.22 -2.32 56.90
N LEU A 6 -7.02 -1.88 55.92
CA LEU A 6 -7.13 -2.55 54.62
C LEU A 6 -6.10 -1.87 53.69
N SER A 7 -5.00 -2.56 53.40
CA SER A 7 -4.12 -2.22 52.29
C SER A 7 -4.70 -2.83 51.03
N ALA A 8 -5.21 -2.01 50.11
CA ALA A 8 -5.54 -2.43 48.75
C ALA A 8 -4.23 -2.62 47.97
N LEU A 9 -3.84 -3.86 47.77
CA LEU A 9 -2.76 -4.24 46.86
C LEU A 9 -3.31 -4.06 45.43
N LEU A 10 -2.98 -2.95 44.76
CA LEU A 10 -3.15 -2.87 43.31
C LEU A 10 -2.13 -3.82 42.69
N LEU A 11 -2.61 -4.97 42.21
CA LEU A 11 -1.89 -5.83 41.29
C LEU A 11 -1.77 -5.05 39.98
N LEU A 12 -0.64 -4.37 39.78
CA LEU A 12 -0.21 -3.95 38.45
C LEU A 12 0.06 -5.24 37.68
N ALA A 13 -0.84 -5.58 36.76
CA ALA A 13 -0.55 -6.61 35.77
C ALA A 13 0.74 -6.20 35.04
N PRO A 14 1.71 -7.11 34.85
CA PRO A 14 2.92 -6.80 34.09
C PRO A 14 2.50 -6.36 32.69
N ALA A 15 2.92 -5.15 32.30
CA ALA A 15 2.80 -4.72 30.92
C ALA A 15 3.71 -5.62 30.07
N VAL A 16 3.11 -6.53 29.31
CA VAL A 16 3.84 -7.34 28.33
C VAL A 16 4.11 -6.42 27.15
N TYR A 17 5.34 -5.92 27.04
CA TYR A 17 5.81 -5.17 25.88
C TYR A 17 5.83 -6.12 24.66
N GLY A 18 5.19 -5.77 23.55
CA GLY A 18 5.27 -6.55 22.32
C GLY A 18 6.72 -6.64 21.87
N GLN A 19 7.25 -7.85 21.69
CA GLN A 19 8.70 -8.06 21.67
C GLN A 19 9.40 -7.72 20.35
N ALA A 20 8.67 -7.68 19.23
CA ALA A 20 9.24 -7.38 17.91
C ALA A 20 9.00 -5.91 17.51
N ASP A 21 7.72 -5.52 17.43
CA ASP A 21 7.29 -4.19 17.01
C ASP A 21 7.01 -3.23 18.19
N GLY A 22 7.05 -3.72 19.43
CA GLY A 22 6.66 -2.94 20.61
C GLY A 22 5.16 -2.99 20.96
N ASN A 23 4.33 -3.67 20.15
CA ASN A 23 2.86 -3.57 20.19
C ASN A 23 2.33 -2.12 20.22
N PRO A 24 2.69 -1.27 19.23
CA PRO A 24 2.38 0.15 19.25
C PRO A 24 0.87 0.43 19.20
N HIS A 25 0.10 -0.48 18.61
CA HIS A 25 -1.35 -0.42 18.48
C HIS A 25 -2.11 -1.01 19.68
N ASN A 26 -1.38 -1.54 20.68
CA ASN A 26 -1.98 -2.27 21.80
C ASN A 26 -2.98 -3.35 21.34
N TRP A 27 -2.63 -4.07 20.26
CA TRP A 27 -3.41 -5.19 19.80
C TRP A 27 -3.44 -6.26 20.87
N ASP A 28 -4.65 -6.66 21.25
CA ASP A 28 -4.92 -7.80 22.11
C ASP A 28 -6.28 -8.38 21.75
N ARG A 29 -6.46 -8.63 20.45
CA ARG A 29 -7.75 -8.96 19.82
C ARG A 29 -8.41 -10.21 20.42
N LEU A 30 -7.61 -11.10 21.02
CA LEU A 30 -8.09 -12.20 21.87
C LEU A 30 -7.10 -12.44 23.01
N ARG A 31 -5.87 -12.82 22.63
CA ARG A 31 -4.68 -12.79 23.45
C ARG A 31 -3.50 -12.74 22.48
N ARG A 32 -2.83 -11.60 22.40
CA ARG A 32 -1.64 -11.39 21.57
C ARG A 32 -0.52 -12.26 22.16
N CYS A 33 -0.04 -13.25 21.41
CA CYS A 33 0.70 -14.40 21.93
C CYS A 33 2.08 -14.55 21.27
N ASP A 34 2.85 -13.47 21.33
CA ASP A 34 3.97 -13.23 20.40
C ASP A 34 5.33 -13.79 20.86
N HIS A 35 5.38 -14.62 21.90
CA HIS A 35 6.65 -15.11 22.45
C HIS A 35 6.53 -16.31 23.39
N THR A 36 7.68 -16.92 23.70
CA THR A 36 7.87 -17.92 24.76
C THR A 36 7.79 -17.38 26.19
N ASP A 37 7.88 -16.07 26.39
CA ASP A 37 8.10 -15.45 27.71
C ASP A 37 6.81 -14.91 28.34
N TYR A 38 5.66 -15.19 27.73
CA TYR A 38 4.36 -14.89 28.30
C TYR A 38 4.15 -15.67 29.61
N ASP A 39 3.58 -15.00 30.61
CA ASP A 39 3.14 -15.63 31.87
C ASP A 39 1.63 -15.41 32.06
N PRO A 40 0.78 -16.46 31.99
CA PRO A 40 1.16 -17.85 31.70
C PRO A 40 1.65 -18.03 30.25
N PRO A 41 2.37 -19.11 29.91
CA PRO A 41 2.75 -19.39 28.52
C PRO A 41 1.56 -19.43 27.57
N CYS A 42 1.80 -19.17 26.29
CA CYS A 42 0.78 -19.28 25.25
C CYS A 42 0.23 -20.70 25.18
N GLY A 43 -1.10 -20.80 25.21
CA GLY A 43 -1.84 -22.05 25.12
C GLY A 43 -2.65 -22.16 23.83
N PRO A 44 -3.33 -23.31 23.65
CA PRO A 44 -4.19 -23.50 22.50
C PRO A 44 -5.32 -22.48 22.42
N CYS A 45 -5.69 -22.10 21.20
CA CYS A 45 -6.66 -21.05 20.86
C CYS A 45 -6.27 -19.63 21.31
N GLU A 46 -4.98 -19.37 21.49
CA GLU A 46 -4.42 -18.03 21.69
C GLU A 46 -3.58 -17.61 20.47
N GLY A 47 -3.46 -16.31 20.19
CA GLY A 47 -2.75 -15.85 18.99
C GLY A 47 -3.38 -16.31 17.66
N ILE A 48 -4.65 -16.73 17.67
CA ILE A 48 -5.29 -17.35 16.49
C ILE A 48 -5.45 -16.39 15.31
N GLY A 49 -5.55 -15.08 15.53
CA GLY A 49 -5.73 -14.12 14.45
C GLY A 49 -7.07 -14.23 13.71
N GLY A 50 -7.09 -13.83 12.44
CA GLY A 50 -8.30 -13.74 11.63
C GLY A 50 -8.09 -12.92 10.36
N ILE A 51 -9.16 -12.35 9.81
CA ILE A 51 -9.12 -11.42 8.67
C ILE A 51 -9.08 -9.98 9.21
N PRO A 52 -7.91 -9.32 9.30
CA PRO A 52 -7.80 -7.95 9.77
C PRO A 52 -8.22 -6.95 8.69
N THR A 53 -8.79 -5.83 9.10
CA THR A 53 -9.27 -4.77 8.21
C THR A 53 -8.84 -3.36 8.62
N GLY A 54 -8.10 -3.21 9.71
CA GLY A 54 -7.65 -1.91 10.23
C GLY A 54 -6.82 -2.03 11.50
N ASP A 55 -6.38 -0.88 12.01
CA ASP A 55 -5.51 -0.75 13.19
C ASP A 55 -6.25 -0.96 14.52
N ASP A 56 -7.57 -0.82 14.56
CA ASP A 56 -8.34 -1.01 15.79
C ASP A 56 -8.42 -2.48 16.22
N ASN A 57 -8.63 -2.71 17.52
CA ASN A 57 -8.75 -4.06 18.09
C ASN A 57 -9.98 -4.81 17.58
N ASP A 58 -11.07 -4.13 17.24
CA ASP A 58 -12.28 -4.70 16.66
C ASP A 58 -12.28 -4.73 15.12
N ALA A 59 -11.28 -4.12 14.47
CA ALA A 59 -11.06 -4.17 13.03
C ALA A 59 -10.42 -5.51 12.59
N ILE A 60 -11.01 -6.62 13.04
CA ILE A 60 -10.66 -7.98 12.66
C ILE A 60 -11.89 -8.89 12.73
N THR A 61 -12.03 -9.78 11.77
CA THR A 61 -12.92 -10.95 11.91
C THR A 61 -12.10 -12.12 12.41
N LEU A 62 -12.18 -12.41 13.70
CA LEU A 62 -11.46 -13.55 14.32
C LEU A 62 -11.94 -14.89 13.76
N THR A 63 -11.03 -15.83 13.64
CA THR A 63 -11.37 -17.22 13.27
C THR A 63 -11.96 -17.99 14.45
N SER A 64 -12.69 -19.08 14.16
CA SER A 64 -13.15 -20.02 15.19
C SER A 64 -11.99 -20.88 15.68
N CYS A 65 -12.01 -21.26 16.95
CA CYS A 65 -11.04 -22.21 17.51
C CYS A 65 -11.65 -23.03 18.65
N SER A 66 -11.33 -24.32 18.68
CA SER A 66 -11.61 -25.20 19.81
C SER A 66 -10.42 -26.13 20.10
N ILE A 67 -10.13 -26.31 21.40
CA ILE A 67 -8.99 -27.10 21.85
C ILE A 67 -9.32 -28.59 21.72
N VAL A 68 -8.46 -29.32 21.01
CA VAL A 68 -8.53 -30.79 20.88
C VAL A 68 -7.57 -31.45 21.87
N ALA A 69 -6.35 -30.93 22.00
CA ALA A 69 -5.33 -31.44 22.91
C ALA A 69 -4.33 -30.33 23.28
N ASN A 70 -3.81 -30.34 24.51
CA ASN A 70 -2.70 -29.45 24.89
C ASN A 70 -1.37 -30.05 24.41
N ALA A 71 -0.30 -29.25 24.41
CA ALA A 71 1.05 -29.71 24.08
C ALA A 71 1.47 -30.99 24.86
N SER A 72 1.11 -31.09 26.14
CA SER A 72 1.44 -32.25 26.99
C SER A 72 0.73 -33.55 26.59
N ASP A 73 -0.36 -33.45 25.83
CA ASP A 73 -1.23 -34.58 25.48
C ASP A 73 -0.81 -35.23 24.15
N VAL A 74 0.13 -34.61 23.40
CA VAL A 74 0.66 -35.11 22.12
C VAL A 74 2.19 -35.23 22.24
N PRO A 75 2.72 -36.42 22.61
CA PRO A 75 4.13 -36.55 22.99
C PRO A 75 5.13 -36.46 21.84
N GLU A 76 4.67 -36.60 20.59
CA GLU A 76 5.52 -36.55 19.38
C GLU A 76 4.74 -35.90 18.22
N PRO A 77 4.49 -34.58 18.26
CA PRO A 77 3.79 -33.88 17.19
C PRO A 77 4.66 -33.86 15.93
N VAL A 78 4.04 -33.96 14.76
CA VAL A 78 4.75 -33.91 13.47
C VAL A 78 5.07 -32.45 13.15
N ALA A 79 6.36 -32.10 13.18
CA ALA A 79 6.83 -30.74 12.95
C ALA A 79 6.38 -30.19 11.58
N PRO A 80 6.14 -28.87 11.48
CA PRO A 80 5.71 -28.24 10.24
C PRO A 80 6.81 -28.31 9.17
N VAL A 81 6.40 -28.51 7.92
CA VAL A 81 7.28 -28.67 6.77
C VAL A 81 7.08 -27.49 5.82
N TRP A 82 8.14 -26.72 5.62
CA TRP A 82 8.26 -25.78 4.50
C TRP A 82 9.08 -26.46 3.41
N GLY A 83 8.43 -26.99 2.37
CA GLY A 83 9.15 -27.69 1.30
C GLY A 83 10.18 -26.79 0.61
N GLU A 84 11.27 -27.37 0.10
CA GLU A 84 12.28 -26.63 -0.70
C GLU A 84 11.71 -26.11 -2.03
N GLN A 85 10.64 -26.74 -2.51
CA GLN A 85 9.96 -26.41 -3.77
C GLN A 85 8.47 -26.69 -3.58
N TRP A 86 7.58 -25.73 -3.83
CA TRP A 86 6.14 -25.95 -3.77
C TRP A 86 5.38 -24.82 -4.46
N SER A 87 4.11 -25.06 -4.75
CA SER A 87 3.18 -24.08 -5.32
C SER A 87 1.80 -24.30 -4.73
N VAL A 88 1.07 -23.22 -4.50
CA VAL A 88 -0.30 -23.27 -4.00
C VAL A 88 -1.18 -22.35 -4.85
N ASP A 89 -2.29 -22.89 -5.35
CA ASP A 89 -3.36 -22.18 -6.06
C ASP A 89 -4.68 -22.92 -5.78
N PRO A 90 -5.63 -22.35 -5.01
CA PRO A 90 -5.66 -20.95 -4.58
C PRO A 90 -4.83 -20.69 -3.32
N TYR A 91 -4.21 -19.51 -3.27
CA TYR A 91 -3.56 -18.89 -2.13
C TYR A 91 -4.35 -17.66 -1.68
N TYR A 92 -4.44 -17.44 -0.37
CA TYR A 92 -5.08 -16.25 0.19
C TYR A 92 -4.18 -15.60 1.24
N GLU A 93 -4.16 -14.27 1.26
CA GLU A 93 -3.52 -13.53 2.34
C GLU A 93 -4.25 -12.23 2.68
N VAL A 94 -3.94 -11.72 3.87
CA VAL A 94 -4.11 -10.30 4.17
C VAL A 94 -2.74 -9.80 4.55
N LEU A 95 -2.10 -9.06 3.64
CA LEU A 95 -0.78 -8.50 3.86
C LEU A 95 -0.90 -7.24 4.72
N ILE A 96 -0.16 -7.21 5.82
CA ILE A 96 -0.04 -6.03 6.68
C ILE A 96 1.36 -5.44 6.51
N GLY A 97 1.44 -4.14 6.34
CA GLY A 97 2.72 -3.44 6.32
C GLY A 97 2.52 -1.94 6.50
N LYS A 98 3.62 -1.22 6.75
CA LYS A 98 3.57 0.23 6.89
C LYS A 98 2.99 0.88 5.64
N LYS A 99 2.09 1.84 5.83
CA LYS A 99 1.52 2.63 4.75
C LYS A 99 2.56 3.63 4.24
N THR A 100 3.33 3.21 3.23
CA THR A 100 4.37 4.04 2.59
C THR A 100 3.87 4.71 1.32
N ASP A 101 2.84 4.13 0.71
CA ASP A 101 2.04 4.71 -0.34
C ASP A 101 0.56 4.61 0.05
N PRO A 102 -0.28 5.53 -0.42
CA PRO A 102 -1.62 5.64 0.11
C PRO A 102 -2.62 4.62 -0.45
N PHE A 103 -2.29 3.94 -1.55
CA PHE A 103 -3.13 2.90 -2.14
C PHE A 103 -2.74 1.50 -1.71
N CYS A 104 -1.67 1.39 -0.92
CA CYS A 104 -1.10 0.13 -0.50
C CYS A 104 -0.64 -0.73 -1.70
N PHE A 105 -0.08 -0.09 -2.73
CA PHE A 105 0.50 -0.79 -3.88
C PHE A 105 1.87 -1.40 -3.58
N SER A 106 2.59 -0.83 -2.61
CA SER A 106 3.92 -1.25 -2.18
C SER A 106 3.91 -1.64 -0.69
N VAL A 107 3.09 -2.61 -0.34
CA VAL A 107 3.11 -3.19 1.01
C VAL A 107 4.23 -4.22 1.09
N ILE A 108 5.20 -3.97 1.96
CA ILE A 108 6.30 -4.89 2.28
C ILE A 108 6.22 -5.17 3.78
N PRO A 109 6.10 -6.46 4.21
CA PRO A 109 6.12 -6.84 5.61
C PRO A 109 7.38 -6.35 6.33
N SER A 110 7.24 -5.99 7.60
CA SER A 110 8.31 -5.39 8.39
C SER A 110 8.21 -5.82 9.85
N ASN A 111 9.32 -5.80 10.58
CA ASN A 111 9.33 -6.09 12.03
C ASN A 111 8.86 -4.90 12.88
N ASP A 112 8.49 -3.79 12.25
CA ASP A 112 8.00 -2.57 12.87
C ASP A 112 6.62 -2.22 12.31
N SER A 113 5.65 -2.04 13.20
CA SER A 113 4.26 -1.71 12.91
C SER A 113 3.85 -0.32 13.39
N VAL A 114 4.81 0.52 13.81
CA VAL A 114 4.55 1.90 14.24
C VAL A 114 4.00 2.73 13.08
N GLY A 115 2.90 3.43 13.35
CA GLY A 115 2.22 4.31 12.38
C GLY A 115 0.99 3.66 11.75
N GLU A 116 0.43 4.32 10.74
CA GLU A 116 -0.68 3.76 9.95
C GLU A 116 -0.23 2.58 9.11
N LEU A 117 -1.09 1.58 8.99
CA LEU A 117 -0.82 0.35 8.25
C LEU A 117 -1.76 0.16 7.07
N CYS A 118 -1.24 -0.55 6.08
CA CYS A 118 -1.99 -1.10 4.98
C CYS A 118 -2.48 -2.50 5.32
N TYR A 119 -3.75 -2.79 4.99
CA TYR A 119 -4.37 -4.11 5.13
C TYR A 119 -4.85 -4.56 3.77
N ARG A 120 -4.03 -5.34 3.06
CA ARG A 120 -4.28 -5.69 1.67
C ARG A 120 -4.77 -7.13 1.54
N PRO A 121 -6.08 -7.37 1.33
CA PRO A 121 -6.58 -8.70 1.05
C PRO A 121 -6.20 -9.10 -0.39
N ASP A 122 -5.41 -10.16 -0.49
CA ASP A 122 -4.91 -10.69 -1.76
C ASP A 122 -5.36 -12.15 -1.95
N PHE A 123 -5.61 -12.52 -3.21
CA PHE A 123 -5.87 -13.91 -3.58
C PHE A 123 -5.21 -14.26 -4.90
N GLY A 124 -4.76 -15.50 -5.06
CA GLY A 124 -4.15 -15.94 -6.31
C GLY A 124 -3.30 -17.18 -6.12
N ALA A 125 -2.02 -17.11 -6.49
CA ALA A 125 -1.10 -18.23 -6.39
C ALA A 125 0.24 -17.81 -5.76
N GLN A 126 0.89 -18.75 -5.08
CA GLN A 126 2.24 -18.59 -4.56
C GLN A 126 3.12 -19.75 -5.02
N TYR A 127 4.35 -19.43 -5.42
CA TYR A 127 5.36 -20.37 -5.91
C TYR A 127 6.65 -20.15 -5.13
N TYR A 128 7.30 -21.23 -4.73
CA TYR A 128 8.52 -21.18 -3.96
C TYR A 128 9.49 -22.24 -4.47
N ASP A 129 10.72 -21.86 -4.74
CA ASP A 129 11.80 -22.76 -5.16
C ASP A 129 13.15 -22.25 -4.66
N VAL A 130 13.69 -22.91 -3.63
CA VAL A 130 15.07 -22.69 -3.16
C VAL A 130 16.01 -23.84 -3.49
N GLY A 131 15.57 -24.77 -4.33
CA GLY A 131 16.40 -25.83 -4.88
C GLY A 131 17.24 -25.38 -6.09
N GLY A 132 16.89 -24.25 -6.72
CA GLY A 132 17.65 -23.61 -7.79
C GLY A 132 18.93 -22.88 -7.31
N GLU A 133 19.66 -22.26 -8.25
CA GLU A 133 20.96 -21.60 -7.95
C GLU A 133 20.83 -20.32 -7.08
N SER A 134 19.71 -19.59 -7.20
CA SER A 134 19.49 -18.27 -6.60
C SER A 134 18.44 -18.26 -5.48
N GLY A 135 17.55 -19.26 -5.45
CA GLY A 135 16.38 -19.33 -4.58
C GLY A 135 15.37 -18.22 -4.86
N ALA A 136 14.11 -18.59 -5.03
CA ALA A 136 13.07 -17.67 -5.47
C ALA A 136 11.72 -17.91 -4.78
N LEU A 137 10.99 -16.82 -4.58
CA LEU A 137 9.60 -16.80 -4.13
C LEU A 137 8.83 -15.88 -5.08
N ARG A 138 7.68 -16.35 -5.57
CA ARG A 138 6.81 -15.60 -6.47
C ARG A 138 5.37 -15.64 -5.97
N PHE A 139 4.69 -14.51 -6.10
CA PHE A 139 3.26 -14.39 -5.90
C PHE A 139 2.62 -13.85 -7.17
N ASP A 140 1.50 -14.43 -7.57
CA ASP A 140 0.62 -13.92 -8.62
C ASP A 140 -0.73 -13.64 -7.97
N LEU A 141 -0.99 -12.37 -7.66
CA LEU A 141 -2.07 -11.94 -6.80
C LEU A 141 -3.07 -11.05 -7.54
N ASN A 142 -4.32 -11.16 -7.13
CA ASN A 142 -5.37 -10.19 -7.38
C ASN A 142 -5.61 -9.43 -6.08
N SER A 143 -5.41 -8.12 -6.12
CA SER A 143 -5.46 -7.25 -4.96
C SER A 143 -6.63 -6.29 -5.10
N LYS A 144 -7.45 -6.23 -4.05
CA LYS A 144 -8.49 -5.19 -3.95
C LYS A 144 -7.88 -3.95 -3.34
N THR A 145 -7.85 -2.85 -4.09
CA THR A 145 -7.34 -1.56 -3.61
C THR A 145 -8.45 -0.53 -3.64
N VAL A 146 -8.20 0.60 -2.99
CA VAL A 146 -9.20 1.66 -2.86
C VAL A 146 -9.57 2.33 -4.19
N VAL A 147 -8.63 2.36 -5.15
CA VAL A 147 -8.86 2.91 -6.51
C VAL A 147 -9.31 1.87 -7.53
N GLY A 148 -9.48 0.61 -7.10
CA GLY A 148 -9.94 -0.48 -7.96
C GLY A 148 -9.14 -1.76 -7.79
N ASN A 149 -9.60 -2.83 -8.45
CA ASN A 149 -8.88 -4.10 -8.44
C ASN A 149 -7.64 -4.01 -9.33
N ILE A 150 -6.52 -4.56 -8.85
CA ILE A 150 -5.27 -4.68 -9.60
C ILE A 150 -4.81 -6.13 -9.59
N THR A 151 -3.87 -6.46 -10.48
CA THR A 151 -3.11 -7.71 -10.38
C THR A 151 -1.66 -7.38 -10.06
N SER A 152 -1.05 -8.12 -9.15
CA SER A 152 0.31 -7.93 -8.70
C SER A 152 1.11 -9.22 -8.89
N LYS A 153 2.23 -9.14 -9.60
CA LYS A 153 3.25 -10.20 -9.65
C LYS A 153 4.41 -9.75 -8.77
N ILE A 154 4.67 -10.47 -7.69
CA ILE A 154 5.73 -10.17 -6.73
C ILE A 154 6.79 -11.25 -6.83
N ILE A 155 8.06 -10.88 -7.00
CA ILE A 155 9.18 -11.83 -7.09
C ILE A 155 10.26 -11.42 -6.10
N HIS A 156 10.71 -12.36 -5.28
CA HIS A 156 11.88 -12.25 -4.42
C HIS A 156 12.87 -13.32 -4.86
N GLU A 157 14.01 -12.91 -5.39
CA GLU A 157 15.07 -13.83 -5.82
C GLU A 157 16.43 -13.30 -5.36
N ASP A 158 17.26 -14.16 -4.75
CA ASP A 158 18.50 -13.74 -4.08
C ASP A 158 18.21 -12.54 -3.15
N THR A 159 18.80 -11.38 -3.41
CA THR A 159 18.61 -10.17 -2.61
C THR A 159 17.70 -9.14 -3.27
N ASN A 160 17.22 -9.44 -4.47
CA ASN A 160 16.40 -8.55 -5.28
C ASN A 160 14.91 -8.84 -5.11
N PHE A 161 14.10 -7.79 -5.25
CA PHE A 161 12.68 -7.84 -5.03
C PHE A 161 11.95 -6.97 -6.05
N TRP A 162 10.92 -7.50 -6.66
CA TRP A 162 10.12 -6.82 -7.67
C TRP A 162 8.65 -6.90 -7.34
N ILE A 163 7.94 -5.79 -7.50
CA ILE A 163 6.48 -5.74 -7.50
C ILE A 163 6.04 -5.21 -8.86
N VAL A 164 5.38 -6.05 -9.65
CA VAL A 164 4.79 -5.68 -10.93
C VAL A 164 3.28 -5.57 -10.78
N ASN A 165 2.77 -4.34 -10.74
CA ASN A 165 1.34 -4.05 -10.68
C ASN A 165 0.79 -3.81 -12.10
N LYS A 166 -0.42 -4.31 -12.38
CA LYS A 166 -1.19 -3.93 -13.57
C LYS A 166 -2.48 -3.25 -13.12
N PHE A 167 -2.75 -2.08 -13.70
CA PHE A 167 -3.91 -1.25 -13.42
C PHE A 167 -4.91 -1.37 -14.59
N PRO A 168 -5.83 -2.36 -14.56
CA PRO A 168 -6.70 -2.65 -15.71
C PRO A 168 -7.70 -1.54 -16.03
N TRP A 169 -7.93 -0.62 -15.10
CA TRP A 169 -8.86 0.50 -15.22
C TRP A 169 -8.27 1.74 -15.87
N TYR A 170 -6.95 1.81 -16.07
CA TYR A 170 -6.30 2.96 -16.71
C TYR A 170 -5.87 2.63 -18.14
N ALA A 171 -5.95 3.64 -19.02
CA ALA A 171 -5.74 3.57 -20.47
C ALA A 171 -4.73 2.48 -20.90
N LEU A 172 -5.17 1.56 -21.78
CA LEU A 172 -4.37 0.47 -22.36
C LEU A 172 -3.76 -0.56 -21.39
N GLY A 173 -4.12 -0.55 -20.09
CA GLY A 173 -3.61 -1.52 -19.12
C GLY A 173 -2.20 -1.16 -18.63
N VAL A 174 -2.06 0.06 -18.10
CA VAL A 174 -0.81 0.56 -17.52
C VAL A 174 -0.24 -0.43 -16.49
N SER A 175 1.06 -0.65 -16.57
CA SER A 175 1.82 -1.43 -15.60
C SER A 175 2.84 -0.57 -14.88
N GLN A 176 3.15 -0.97 -13.66
CA GLN A 176 4.22 -0.41 -12.82
C GLN A 176 5.10 -1.56 -12.37
N CYS A 177 6.41 -1.40 -12.46
CA CYS A 177 7.37 -2.21 -11.74
C CYS A 177 8.04 -1.37 -10.64
N ILE A 178 8.14 -1.93 -9.45
CA ILE A 178 8.93 -1.40 -8.33
C ILE A 178 10.07 -2.38 -8.10
N CYS A 179 11.31 -1.88 -8.18
CA CYS A 179 12.51 -2.65 -7.85
C CYS A 179 13.00 -2.26 -6.46
N SER A 180 13.36 -3.24 -5.65
CA SER A 180 13.85 -3.03 -4.30
C SER A 180 14.78 -4.16 -3.87
N GLN A 181 15.43 -3.96 -2.73
CA GLN A 181 16.18 -5.00 -2.03
C GLN A 181 15.58 -5.15 -0.64
N VAL A 182 15.16 -6.36 -0.27
CA VAL A 182 14.57 -6.59 1.06
C VAL A 182 15.68 -6.55 2.10
N ARG A 183 15.44 -5.78 3.16
CA ARG A 183 16.40 -5.56 4.26
C ARG A 183 15.74 -5.87 5.60
N GLU A 184 16.49 -6.51 6.48
CA GLU A 184 16.07 -6.73 7.87
C GLU A 184 15.89 -5.36 8.56
N GLY A 185 14.69 -5.07 9.07
CA GLY A 185 14.37 -3.74 9.62
C GLY A 185 13.77 -2.75 8.62
N GLY A 186 13.47 -3.17 7.39
CA GLY A 186 12.94 -2.28 6.35
C GLY A 186 14.02 -1.40 5.73
N ALA A 187 13.65 -0.19 5.30
CA ALA A 187 14.53 0.70 4.53
C ALA A 187 15.83 1.08 5.28
N ASP A 188 15.79 1.17 6.61
CA ASP A 188 16.95 1.53 7.44
C ASP A 188 17.86 0.32 7.77
N GLY A 189 17.53 -0.86 7.24
CA GLY A 189 18.23 -2.11 7.47
C GLY A 189 19.51 -2.27 6.65
N ASN A 190 20.59 -2.73 7.29
CA ASN A 190 21.88 -2.96 6.60
C ASN A 190 22.06 -4.38 6.06
N LYS A 191 21.19 -5.31 6.43
CA LYS A 191 21.33 -6.73 6.08
C LYS A 191 20.29 -7.11 5.04
N LEU A 192 20.77 -7.53 3.87
CA LEU A 192 19.94 -8.03 2.79
C LEU A 192 19.30 -9.37 3.17
N MET A 193 18.05 -9.55 2.76
CA MET A 193 17.26 -10.74 3.03
C MET A 193 17.08 -11.55 1.76
N TYR A 194 17.30 -12.85 1.91
CA TYR A 194 17.01 -13.87 0.91
C TYR A 194 15.57 -14.37 1.08
N PRO A 195 15.00 -15.06 0.07
CA PRO A 195 13.78 -15.82 0.27
C PRO A 195 13.88 -16.70 1.51
N VAL A 196 12.75 -16.87 2.21
CA VAL A 196 12.70 -17.57 3.50
C VAL A 196 13.43 -18.92 3.40
N ASN A 197 14.28 -19.25 4.36
CA ASN A 197 15.01 -20.52 4.37
C ASN A 197 14.07 -21.64 4.84
N PRO A 198 13.96 -22.81 4.16
CA PRO A 198 13.07 -23.92 4.56
C PRO A 198 13.21 -24.38 6.01
N ASP A 199 14.41 -24.24 6.58
CA ASP A 199 14.73 -24.65 7.94
C ASP A 199 14.17 -23.71 9.01
N TRP A 200 13.52 -22.59 8.64
CA TRP A 200 12.94 -21.64 9.59
C TRP A 200 11.94 -22.30 10.55
N THR A 201 11.22 -23.32 10.09
CA THR A 201 10.26 -24.12 10.85
C THR A 201 10.89 -24.93 12.00
N LYS A 202 12.19 -25.22 11.95
CA LYS A 202 12.89 -26.01 12.99
C LYS A 202 12.97 -25.32 14.35
N GLN A 203 12.71 -24.02 14.40
CA GLN A 203 12.74 -23.21 15.64
C GLN A 203 11.37 -23.12 16.32
N MET A 204 10.33 -23.67 15.70
CA MET A 204 8.96 -23.63 16.20
C MET A 204 8.78 -24.53 17.43
N PHE A 205 8.02 -24.06 18.41
CA PHE A 205 7.56 -24.88 19.53
C PHE A 205 6.08 -25.24 19.37
N TYR A 206 5.72 -26.42 19.86
CA TYR A 206 4.36 -26.95 19.77
C TYR A 206 3.48 -26.35 20.87
N ILE A 207 2.31 -25.82 20.51
CA ILE A 207 1.32 -25.24 21.43
C ILE A 207 0.23 -26.26 21.77
N GLY A 208 -0.28 -26.99 20.77
CA GLY A 208 -1.31 -27.98 20.95
C GLY A 208 -2.02 -28.32 19.65
N ARG A 209 -3.12 -29.09 19.77
CA ARG A 209 -3.99 -29.46 18.66
C ARG A 209 -5.32 -28.75 18.79
N GLU A 210 -5.78 -28.19 17.68
CA GLU A 210 -6.96 -27.34 17.64
C GLU A 210 -7.82 -27.70 16.44
N THR A 211 -9.15 -27.59 16.59
CA THR A 211 -10.03 -27.44 15.44
C THR A 211 -10.21 -25.95 15.21
N ILE A 212 -9.69 -25.44 14.10
CA ILE A 212 -9.62 -24.02 13.76
C ILE A 212 -10.32 -23.75 12.42
N GLY A 213 -10.98 -22.61 12.31
CA GLY A 213 -11.51 -22.10 11.04
C GLY A 213 -10.39 -21.69 10.09
N ILE A 214 -10.55 -22.04 8.81
CA ILE A 214 -9.65 -21.65 7.73
C ILE A 214 -10.33 -20.53 6.93
N GLU A 215 -9.72 -19.35 6.97
CA GLU A 215 -10.26 -18.16 6.34
C GLU A 215 -10.39 -18.35 4.83
N TYR A 216 -11.40 -17.70 4.24
CA TYR A 216 -11.76 -17.75 2.81
C TYR A 216 -12.24 -19.12 2.27
N THR A 217 -11.99 -20.23 2.96
CA THR A 217 -12.47 -21.57 2.54
C THR A 217 -13.83 -21.94 3.13
N GLY A 218 -14.21 -21.32 4.26
CA GLY A 218 -15.44 -21.66 4.99
C GLY A 218 -15.39 -23.05 5.64
N THR A 219 -14.20 -23.60 5.86
CA THR A 219 -14.00 -24.92 6.48
C THR A 219 -13.33 -24.81 7.84
N GLU A 220 -13.56 -25.79 8.71
CA GLU A 220 -12.77 -25.99 9.92
C GLU A 220 -11.90 -27.24 9.76
N GLN A 221 -10.68 -27.20 10.28
CA GLN A 221 -9.75 -28.31 10.23
C GLN A 221 -9.11 -28.57 11.58
N THR A 222 -8.81 -29.85 11.86
CA THR A 222 -8.02 -30.22 13.03
C THR A 222 -6.54 -30.16 12.69
N LEU A 223 -5.83 -29.18 13.25
CA LEU A 223 -4.44 -28.87 12.95
C LEU A 223 -3.59 -28.78 14.21
N ASP A 224 -2.30 -29.01 14.05
CA ASP A 224 -1.28 -28.80 15.07
C ASP A 224 -0.82 -27.34 15.02
N HIS A 225 -0.93 -26.64 16.14
CA HIS A 225 -0.56 -25.24 16.30
C HIS A 225 0.88 -25.12 16.82
N TRP A 226 1.67 -24.30 16.13
CA TRP A 226 3.05 -24.00 16.48
C TRP A 226 3.30 -22.50 16.49
N ALA A 227 4.31 -22.07 17.25
CA ALA A 227 4.74 -20.68 17.22
C ALA A 227 6.26 -20.53 17.33
N PHE A 228 6.77 -19.39 16.84
CA PHE A 228 8.12 -18.90 17.06
C PHE A 228 8.12 -17.37 17.07
N GLY A 229 8.32 -16.80 18.26
CA GLY A 229 8.09 -15.37 18.46
C GLY A 229 6.66 -15.01 18.02
N PRO A 230 6.48 -13.97 17.17
CA PRO A 230 5.16 -13.51 16.73
C PRO A 230 4.54 -14.35 15.60
N HIS A 231 5.26 -15.36 15.08
CA HIS A 231 4.79 -16.19 13.97
C HIS A 231 4.05 -17.40 14.51
N HIS A 232 2.77 -17.51 14.17
CA HIS A 232 1.94 -18.67 14.42
C HIS A 232 1.69 -19.43 13.13
N LEU A 233 1.64 -20.76 13.21
CA LEU A 233 1.28 -21.61 12.08
C LEU A 233 0.45 -22.81 12.53
N TRP A 234 -0.37 -23.31 11.62
CA TRP A 234 -1.18 -24.50 11.80
C TRP A 234 -0.89 -25.50 10.69
N SER A 235 -0.49 -26.71 11.09
CA SER A 235 -0.06 -27.76 10.17
C SER A 235 -0.88 -29.05 10.32
N THR A 236 -0.93 -29.87 9.27
CA THR A 236 -1.62 -31.16 9.33
C THR A 236 -0.94 -32.12 10.31
N PRO A 237 -1.68 -32.79 11.22
CA PRO A 237 -1.11 -33.67 12.24
C PRO A 237 -0.29 -34.87 11.74
N ASP A 238 -0.58 -35.34 10.53
CA ASP A 238 0.02 -36.56 9.96
C ASP A 238 1.25 -36.28 9.11
N LYS A 239 1.35 -35.10 8.50
CA LYS A 239 2.42 -34.77 7.54
C LYS A 239 3.17 -33.47 7.85
N GLY A 240 2.63 -32.60 8.69
CA GLY A 240 3.19 -31.27 8.93
C GLY A 240 2.99 -30.28 7.77
N GLU A 241 2.02 -30.52 6.87
CA GLU A 241 1.70 -29.58 5.79
C GLU A 241 1.15 -28.29 6.41
N ILE A 242 1.77 -27.14 6.15
CA ILE A 242 1.30 -25.86 6.71
C ILE A 242 0.06 -25.42 5.92
N ILE A 243 -1.06 -25.23 6.61
CA ILE A 243 -2.34 -24.82 6.01
C ILE A 243 -2.62 -23.33 6.26
N ARG A 244 -2.10 -22.79 7.35
CA ARG A 244 -2.42 -21.44 7.80
C ARG A 244 -1.26 -20.85 8.59
N MET A 245 -0.97 -19.57 8.38
CA MET A 245 -0.01 -18.80 9.14
C MET A 245 -0.60 -17.46 9.56
N TRP A 246 -0.18 -16.98 10.72
CA TRP A 246 -0.60 -15.70 11.27
C TRP A 246 0.57 -15.00 11.95
N GLN A 247 0.67 -13.70 11.71
CA GLN A 247 1.54 -12.81 12.46
C GLN A 247 0.80 -11.47 12.69
N PRO A 248 0.68 -10.97 13.93
CA PRO A 248 -0.16 -9.82 14.24
C PRO A 248 0.03 -8.58 13.38
N PHE A 249 1.28 -8.27 12.98
CA PHE A 249 1.65 -7.08 12.21
C PHE A 249 2.13 -7.34 10.77
N ASN A 250 2.23 -8.60 10.34
CA ASN A 250 2.60 -8.93 8.95
C ASN A 250 1.45 -9.58 8.17
N GLY A 251 0.49 -10.19 8.88
CA GLY A 251 -0.75 -10.61 8.26
C GLY A 251 -1.13 -12.08 8.43
N LEU A 252 -2.11 -12.46 7.63
CA LEU A 252 -2.68 -13.80 7.52
C LEU A 252 -2.22 -14.42 6.20
N GLN A 253 -1.84 -15.70 6.21
CA GLN A 253 -1.61 -16.47 4.98
C GLN A 253 -2.32 -17.82 5.07
N VAL A 254 -3.00 -18.23 4.01
CA VAL A 254 -3.75 -19.49 3.93
C VAL A 254 -3.30 -20.28 2.71
N PHE A 255 -2.97 -21.54 2.96
CA PHE A 255 -2.46 -22.53 2.01
C PHE A 255 -3.40 -23.76 1.98
N PRO A 256 -4.55 -23.69 1.30
CA PRO A 256 -5.54 -24.77 1.30
C PRO A 256 -4.98 -26.15 0.90
N GLU A 257 -3.98 -26.17 0.01
CA GLU A 257 -3.33 -27.40 -0.47
C GLU A 257 -2.04 -27.78 0.28
N GLY A 258 -1.60 -26.94 1.22
CA GLY A 258 -0.39 -27.15 2.00
C GLY A 258 0.93 -26.79 1.29
N THR A 259 2.01 -26.68 2.07
CA THR A 259 3.36 -26.27 1.63
C THR A 259 4.30 -27.44 1.32
N ASN A 260 3.74 -28.58 0.89
CA ASN A 260 4.52 -29.80 0.68
C ASN A 260 5.27 -29.79 -0.65
N ARG A 261 6.35 -30.58 -0.74
CA ARG A 261 7.28 -30.51 -1.87
C ARG A 261 6.59 -30.86 -3.21
N VAL A 262 6.54 -29.90 -4.12
CA VAL A 262 6.11 -30.04 -5.52
C VAL A 262 7.17 -29.41 -6.43
N PRO A 263 7.74 -30.16 -7.40
CA PRO A 263 8.70 -29.61 -8.36
C PRO A 263 8.15 -28.40 -9.09
N GLN A 264 8.95 -27.34 -9.23
CA GLN A 264 8.55 -26.11 -9.91
C GLN A 264 9.16 -26.00 -11.30
N ASP A 265 8.45 -25.30 -12.20
CA ASP A 265 8.98 -24.87 -13.48
C ASP A 265 9.81 -23.60 -13.26
N GLN A 266 11.11 -23.69 -13.53
CA GLN A 266 12.06 -22.58 -13.36
C GLN A 266 11.72 -21.35 -14.23
N SER A 267 10.97 -21.53 -15.33
CA SER A 267 10.51 -20.40 -16.15
C SER A 267 9.51 -19.49 -15.43
N LEU A 268 8.95 -19.93 -14.30
CA LEU A 268 8.10 -19.11 -13.44
C LEU A 268 8.89 -17.99 -12.72
N PHE A 269 10.22 -18.05 -12.67
CA PHE A 269 11.05 -17.09 -11.94
C PHE A 269 11.91 -16.23 -12.88
N GLU A 270 11.36 -15.81 -14.02
CA GLU A 270 12.08 -14.91 -14.94
C GLU A 270 12.52 -13.62 -14.22
N SER A 271 13.83 -13.40 -14.19
CA SER A 271 14.48 -12.36 -13.39
C SER A 271 15.56 -11.60 -14.18
N PRO A 272 15.53 -10.25 -14.19
CA PRO A 272 14.45 -9.42 -13.64
C PRO A 272 13.21 -9.55 -14.54
N PRO A 273 12.00 -9.32 -14.00
CA PRO A 273 10.78 -9.40 -14.79
C PRO A 273 10.87 -8.50 -16.03
N PRO A 274 10.37 -8.91 -17.21
CA PRO A 274 10.40 -8.09 -18.42
C PRO A 274 9.79 -6.70 -18.21
N GLU A 275 8.74 -6.62 -17.39
CA GLU A 275 8.09 -5.37 -17.02
C GLU A 275 8.99 -4.41 -16.24
N CYS A 276 10.12 -4.85 -15.69
CA CYS A 276 11.04 -3.98 -14.95
C CYS A 276 12.15 -3.39 -15.82
N LYS A 277 12.36 -3.94 -17.02
CA LYS A 277 13.38 -3.48 -17.98
C LYS A 277 12.92 -2.19 -18.65
N LYS A 278 13.85 -1.38 -19.14
CA LYS A 278 13.51 -0.14 -19.86
C LYS A 278 12.87 -0.40 -21.21
N GLU A 279 13.49 -1.29 -21.98
CA GLU A 279 13.01 -1.62 -23.31
C GLU A 279 11.82 -2.58 -23.20
N GLY A 280 10.64 -2.11 -23.64
CA GLY A 280 9.42 -2.93 -23.67
C GLY A 280 8.83 -3.29 -22.31
N GLY A 281 9.31 -2.68 -21.22
CA GLY A 281 8.82 -2.92 -19.87
C GLY A 281 7.63 -2.05 -19.46
N ALA A 282 7.43 -1.93 -18.15
CA ALA A 282 6.34 -1.20 -17.54
C ALA A 282 6.47 0.30 -17.77
N LEU A 283 5.32 0.97 -17.75
CA LEU A 283 5.27 2.41 -17.85
C LEU A 283 6.00 3.07 -16.69
N PHE A 284 5.68 2.68 -15.45
CA PHE A 284 6.34 3.22 -14.28
C PHE A 284 7.37 2.23 -13.77
N ARG A 285 8.65 2.63 -13.73
CA ARG A 285 9.74 1.81 -13.19
C ARG A 285 10.34 2.54 -12.01
N ILE A 286 9.90 2.18 -10.81
CA ILE A 286 10.27 2.85 -9.58
C ILE A 286 11.52 2.16 -9.02
N LYS A 287 12.61 2.92 -8.87
CA LYS A 287 13.90 2.46 -8.36
C LYS A 287 14.52 1.31 -9.17
N CYS A 288 14.17 1.20 -10.44
CA CYS A 288 14.71 0.20 -11.36
C CYS A 288 15.76 0.82 -12.30
N ASP A 289 16.89 0.17 -12.48
CA ASP A 289 17.88 0.55 -13.50
C ASP A 289 17.38 0.17 -14.91
N ASP A 290 18.18 0.45 -15.94
CA ASP A 290 17.78 0.17 -17.32
C ASP A 290 17.61 -1.33 -17.61
N ASP A 291 18.33 -2.19 -16.88
CA ASP A 291 18.29 -3.65 -16.99
C ASP A 291 17.19 -4.28 -16.11
N GLY A 292 16.52 -3.48 -15.27
CA GLY A 292 15.40 -3.88 -14.43
C GLY A 292 15.75 -4.34 -13.03
N PHE A 293 16.96 -4.04 -12.54
CA PHE A 293 17.40 -4.31 -11.17
C PHE A 293 17.26 -3.09 -10.26
N PRO A 294 17.30 -3.26 -8.92
CA PRO A 294 17.23 -2.13 -7.99
C PRO A 294 18.40 -1.13 -8.19
N GLN A 295 18.07 0.15 -8.35
CA GLN A 295 19.05 1.24 -8.46
C GLN A 295 19.77 1.50 -7.14
N SER A 296 20.99 2.01 -7.24
CA SER A 296 21.68 2.62 -6.11
C SER A 296 21.08 3.98 -5.73
N GLU A 297 21.26 4.40 -4.47
CA GLU A 297 20.83 5.74 -4.03
C GLU A 297 21.47 6.89 -4.82
N GLU A 298 22.69 6.68 -5.34
CA GLU A 298 23.43 7.67 -6.13
C GLU A 298 22.77 7.88 -7.50
N GLU A 299 22.30 6.79 -8.13
CA GLU A 299 21.58 6.83 -9.40
C GLU A 299 20.21 7.49 -9.26
N MET A 300 19.48 7.18 -8.17
CA MET A 300 18.19 7.83 -7.87
C MET A 300 18.34 9.35 -7.76
N LYS A 301 19.39 9.86 -7.09
CA LYS A 301 19.64 11.30 -6.95
C LYS A 301 20.03 11.99 -8.25
N ALA A 302 20.51 11.25 -9.25
CA ALA A 302 20.93 11.79 -10.54
C ALA A 302 19.77 12.00 -11.53
N ALA A 303 18.61 11.36 -11.32
CA ALA A 303 17.45 11.46 -12.20
C ALA A 303 16.83 12.87 -12.23
N VAL A 304 16.89 13.61 -11.11
CA VAL A 304 16.36 14.98 -11.01
C VAL A 304 17.26 15.96 -11.76
N THR A 305 16.78 16.50 -12.88
CA THR A 305 17.56 17.44 -13.70
C THR A 305 17.75 18.80 -13.01
N LYS A 306 18.76 19.57 -13.44
CA LYS A 306 18.94 20.95 -12.97
C LYS A 306 17.72 21.84 -13.28
N ALA A 307 17.07 21.61 -14.42
CA ALA A 307 15.88 22.36 -14.82
C ALA A 307 14.70 22.05 -13.90
N ASP A 308 14.53 20.79 -13.49
CA ASP A 308 13.50 20.39 -12.53
C ASP A 308 13.69 21.07 -11.17
N LYS A 309 14.93 21.05 -10.64
CA LYS A 309 15.25 21.74 -9.37
C LYS A 309 14.96 23.23 -9.45
N MET A 310 15.38 23.89 -10.54
CA MET A 310 15.10 25.31 -10.75
C MET A 310 13.60 25.61 -10.81
N ARG A 311 12.79 24.73 -11.42
CA ARG A 311 11.33 24.89 -11.45
C ARG A 311 10.74 24.77 -10.04
N ALA A 312 11.19 23.80 -9.27
CA ALA A 312 10.71 23.60 -7.90
C ALA A 312 11.08 24.80 -7.00
N GLU A 313 12.31 25.30 -7.12
CA GLU A 313 12.82 26.42 -6.31
C GLU A 313 12.22 27.80 -6.68
N GLU A 314 11.68 27.98 -7.89
CA GLU A 314 11.11 29.25 -8.36
C GLU A 314 9.57 29.28 -8.15
N PRO A 315 9.04 30.02 -7.15
CA PRO A 315 7.60 29.99 -6.81
C PRO A 315 6.71 30.73 -7.81
N VAL A 316 7.21 31.85 -8.34
CA VAL A 316 6.46 32.70 -9.26
C VAL A 316 7.03 32.54 -10.66
N PRO A 317 6.23 32.13 -11.65
CA PRO A 317 6.72 31.87 -12.99
C PRO A 317 7.03 33.18 -13.74
N ARG A 318 7.67 33.04 -14.90
CA ARG A 318 7.92 34.15 -15.84
C ARG A 318 6.61 34.62 -16.50
N ASP A 319 6.62 35.84 -17.02
CA ASP A 319 5.42 36.51 -17.56
C ASP A 319 4.73 35.73 -18.69
N GLN A 320 5.46 34.94 -19.48
CA GLN A 320 4.90 34.10 -20.55
C GLN A 320 3.99 32.95 -20.05
N TYR A 321 3.96 32.69 -18.73
CA TYR A 321 3.09 31.71 -18.08
C TYR A 321 1.97 32.39 -17.27
N LYS A 322 1.79 33.71 -17.42
CA LYS A 322 0.81 34.48 -16.65
C LYS A 322 -0.33 34.99 -17.52
N GLY A 323 -1.50 35.10 -16.91
CA GLY A 323 -2.67 35.79 -17.43
C GLY A 323 -2.94 37.10 -16.70
N ASN A 324 -3.76 37.94 -17.32
CA ASN A 324 -4.25 39.20 -16.74
C ASN A 324 -5.53 39.03 -15.92
N ASP A 325 -6.12 37.83 -15.97
CA ASP A 325 -7.27 37.38 -15.20
C ASP A 325 -7.29 35.85 -15.23
N PHE A 326 -8.26 35.23 -14.53
CA PHE A 326 -8.38 33.78 -14.44
C PHE A 326 -8.56 33.09 -15.80
N ASN A 327 -9.39 33.67 -16.67
CA ASN A 327 -9.68 33.07 -17.97
C ASN A 327 -8.44 33.13 -18.88
N HIS A 328 -7.80 34.30 -18.94
CA HIS A 328 -6.56 34.47 -19.70
C HIS A 328 -5.45 33.56 -19.17
N MET A 329 -5.34 33.40 -17.84
CA MET A 329 -4.41 32.47 -17.21
C MET A 329 -4.65 31.03 -17.68
N SER A 330 -5.88 30.52 -17.52
CA SER A 330 -6.21 29.16 -17.97
C SER A 330 -5.94 28.98 -19.46
N ASN A 331 -6.23 29.98 -20.30
CA ASN A 331 -5.94 29.94 -21.74
C ASN A 331 -4.43 29.81 -22.02
N VAL A 332 -3.60 30.65 -21.38
CA VAL A 332 -2.14 30.63 -21.54
C VAL A 332 -1.57 29.28 -21.12
N LEU A 333 -1.98 28.79 -19.95
CA LEU A 333 -1.49 27.53 -19.41
C LEU A 333 -1.97 26.31 -20.22
N ASN A 334 -3.22 26.33 -20.70
CA ASN A 334 -3.72 25.30 -21.61
C ASN A 334 -2.95 25.28 -22.92
N GLY A 335 -2.55 26.44 -23.46
CA GLY A 335 -1.67 26.50 -24.62
C GLY A 335 -0.34 25.78 -24.39
N TRP A 336 0.30 26.00 -23.23
CA TRP A 336 1.54 25.30 -22.87
C TRP A 336 1.35 23.78 -22.68
N LEU A 337 0.20 23.35 -22.15
CA LEU A 337 -0.13 21.93 -22.03
C LEU A 337 -0.33 21.28 -23.40
N GLN A 338 -1.03 21.97 -24.31
CA GLN A 338 -1.28 21.50 -25.68
C GLN A 338 -0.03 21.48 -26.55
N ASP A 339 0.90 22.41 -26.31
CA ASP A 339 2.20 22.46 -26.98
C ASP A 339 3.21 21.44 -26.38
N GLY A 340 2.85 20.80 -25.26
CA GLY A 340 3.65 19.78 -24.59
C GLY A 340 3.56 18.40 -25.27
N ASP A 341 4.31 17.45 -24.72
CA ASP A 341 4.41 16.09 -25.29
C ASP A 341 3.20 15.19 -24.97
N ALA A 342 2.48 15.47 -23.87
CA ALA A 342 1.34 14.66 -23.44
C ALA A 342 0.06 15.02 -24.20
N GLU A 343 -0.74 14.00 -24.54
CA GLU A 343 -2.09 14.24 -25.06
C GLU A 343 -2.94 14.96 -24.02
N THR A 344 -3.80 15.87 -24.49
CA THR A 344 -4.66 16.65 -23.61
C THR A 344 -6.12 16.51 -23.97
N ARG A 345 -6.97 16.60 -22.96
CA ARG A 345 -8.44 16.53 -23.10
C ARG A 345 -9.10 17.66 -22.32
N ALA A 346 -10.17 18.25 -22.86
CA ALA A 346 -10.89 19.34 -22.21
C ALA A 346 -11.46 18.89 -20.85
N CYS A 347 -11.41 19.77 -19.84
CA CYS A 347 -11.83 19.43 -18.46
C CYS A 347 -13.26 18.90 -18.37
N ASP A 348 -14.16 19.39 -19.22
CA ASP A 348 -15.57 18.99 -19.24
C ASP A 348 -15.84 17.60 -19.82
N GLU A 349 -14.85 17.00 -20.48
CA GLU A 349 -14.91 15.62 -20.97
C GLU A 349 -14.43 14.59 -19.93
N TRP A 350 -13.98 15.03 -18.76
CA TRP A 350 -13.55 14.14 -17.67
C TRP A 350 -14.68 13.88 -16.67
N SER A 351 -14.79 12.62 -16.24
CA SER A 351 -15.52 12.31 -15.00
C SER A 351 -14.67 12.64 -13.77
N VAL A 352 -15.30 12.83 -12.62
CA VAL A 352 -14.57 13.07 -11.37
C VAL A 352 -13.77 11.83 -10.96
N GLU A 353 -14.32 10.65 -11.17
CA GLU A 353 -13.67 9.37 -10.88
C GLU A 353 -12.40 9.21 -11.73
N GLU A 354 -12.45 9.55 -13.03
CA GLU A 354 -11.27 9.53 -13.91
C GLU A 354 -10.19 10.51 -13.43
N LEU A 355 -10.59 11.71 -12.98
CA LEU A 355 -9.65 12.71 -12.46
C LEU A 355 -9.01 12.23 -11.14
N GLN A 356 -9.79 11.67 -10.23
CA GLN A 356 -9.29 11.12 -8.97
C GLN A 356 -8.30 9.96 -9.21
N GLN A 357 -8.57 9.10 -10.19
CA GLN A 357 -7.67 8.05 -10.65
C GLN A 357 -6.36 8.59 -11.25
N LEU A 358 -6.44 9.64 -12.08
CA LEU A 358 -5.24 10.32 -12.59
C LEU A 358 -4.46 10.96 -11.44
N GLN A 359 -5.12 11.69 -10.55
CA GLN A 359 -4.50 12.33 -9.39
C GLN A 359 -3.79 11.32 -8.49
N ALA A 360 -4.42 10.17 -8.24
CA ALA A 360 -3.81 9.05 -7.54
C ALA A 360 -2.49 8.61 -8.16
N MET A 361 -2.47 8.45 -9.47
CA MET A 361 -1.26 8.10 -10.22
C MET A 361 -0.20 9.19 -10.15
N LEU A 362 -0.58 10.46 -10.34
CA LEU A 362 0.32 11.61 -10.26
C LEU A 362 0.94 11.73 -8.86
N TYR A 363 0.15 11.48 -7.80
CA TYR A 363 0.62 11.47 -6.43
C TYR A 363 1.68 10.38 -6.22
N LEU A 364 1.50 9.18 -6.77
CA LEU A 364 2.49 8.10 -6.68
C LEU A 364 3.76 8.38 -7.47
N ALA A 365 3.62 8.99 -8.64
CA ALA A 365 4.73 9.30 -9.53
C ALA A 365 5.53 10.54 -9.09
N ARG A 366 5.09 11.24 -8.04
CA ARG A 366 5.72 12.49 -7.59
C ARG A 366 7.15 12.29 -7.10
N GLU A 367 7.96 13.31 -7.36
CA GLU A 367 9.29 13.42 -6.79
C GLU A 367 9.20 14.05 -5.40
N SER A 368 9.37 13.22 -4.36
CA SER A 368 9.23 13.64 -2.95
C SER A 368 10.10 14.86 -2.59
N SER A 369 11.29 14.99 -3.18
CA SER A 369 12.18 16.11 -2.89
C SER A 369 11.66 17.47 -3.39
N PHE A 370 10.70 17.51 -4.32
CA PHE A 370 10.03 18.76 -4.68
C PHE A 370 9.06 19.19 -3.59
N ASP A 371 8.33 18.26 -3.00
CA ASP A 371 7.41 18.59 -1.92
C ASP A 371 8.17 19.11 -0.70
N ASP A 372 9.33 18.53 -0.35
CA ASP A 372 10.19 19.06 0.72
C ASP A 372 10.53 20.56 0.53
N ILE A 373 10.83 20.96 -0.71
CA ILE A 373 11.07 22.37 -1.06
C ILE A 373 9.80 23.20 -0.80
N TYR A 374 8.64 22.73 -1.26
CA TYR A 374 7.38 23.44 -1.14
C TYR A 374 6.91 23.57 0.33
N GLN A 375 7.03 22.50 1.11
CA GLN A 375 6.71 22.49 2.54
C GLN A 375 7.57 23.49 3.32
N SER A 376 8.87 23.59 2.99
CA SER A 376 9.83 24.42 3.73
C SER A 376 9.52 25.92 3.71
N VAL A 377 8.74 26.38 2.73
CA VAL A 377 8.35 27.80 2.55
C VAL A 377 6.84 28.01 2.51
N GLU A 378 6.06 27.01 2.94
CA GLU A 378 4.58 27.02 2.90
C GLU A 378 4.00 27.37 1.51
N ASP A 379 4.66 26.91 0.45
CA ASP A 379 4.28 27.17 -0.94
C ASP A 379 2.88 26.59 -1.24
N ASN A 380 2.11 27.27 -2.09
CA ASN A 380 0.79 26.81 -2.53
C ASN A 380 0.83 25.55 -3.41
N ARG A 381 2.03 25.18 -3.90
CA ARG A 381 2.31 23.94 -4.62
C ARG A 381 2.46 22.73 -3.70
N ARG A 382 2.64 22.90 -2.38
CA ARG A 382 2.86 21.78 -1.45
C ARG A 382 1.68 20.80 -1.41
N MET A 383 1.97 19.54 -1.11
CA MET A 383 0.97 18.56 -0.72
C MET A 383 0.46 18.88 0.69
N ARG A 384 -0.74 19.47 0.79
CA ARG A 384 -1.26 19.97 2.08
C ARG A 384 -1.72 18.88 3.03
N LYS A 385 -2.04 17.72 2.47
CA LYS A 385 -2.61 16.56 3.14
C LYS A 385 -1.83 15.36 2.64
N ASP A 386 -1.67 14.36 3.49
CA ASP A 386 -1.34 13.05 2.97
C ASP A 386 -2.51 12.55 2.11
N PHE A 387 -2.26 11.55 1.29
CA PHE A 387 -3.29 11.10 0.38
C PHE A 387 -4.44 10.35 1.10
N SER A 388 -4.22 9.79 2.29
CA SER A 388 -5.30 9.20 3.10
C SER A 388 -6.37 10.25 3.40
N ASP A 389 -5.92 11.43 3.82
CA ASP A 389 -6.78 12.59 4.06
C ASP A 389 -7.43 13.10 2.76
N ILE A 390 -6.69 13.17 1.66
CA ILE A 390 -7.23 13.56 0.34
C ILE A 390 -8.34 12.59 -0.10
N GLU A 391 -8.14 11.29 0.05
CA GLU A 391 -9.13 10.27 -0.28
C GLU A 391 -10.37 10.38 0.62
N ASN A 392 -10.18 10.60 1.91
CA ASN A 392 -11.27 10.84 2.83
C ASN A 392 -12.09 12.08 2.44
N ASP A 393 -11.43 13.16 2.00
CA ASP A 393 -12.10 14.34 1.48
C ASP A 393 -12.90 14.02 0.21
N TRP A 394 -12.33 13.22 -0.71
CA TRP A 394 -13.01 12.77 -1.93
C TRP A 394 -14.26 11.95 -1.61
N LYS A 395 -14.16 11.03 -0.66
CA LYS A 395 -15.27 10.20 -0.20
C LYS A 395 -16.35 11.05 0.45
N GLN A 396 -15.99 11.91 1.39
CA GLN A 396 -16.94 12.81 2.07
C GLN A 396 -17.64 13.73 1.07
N LEU A 397 -16.91 14.30 0.11
CA LEU A 397 -17.52 15.13 -0.92
C LEU A 397 -18.44 14.30 -1.83
N THR A 398 -18.08 13.05 -2.14
CA THR A 398 -18.95 12.14 -2.90
C THR A 398 -20.25 11.86 -2.15
N GLU A 399 -20.18 11.57 -0.86
CA GLU A 399 -21.35 11.36 0.01
C GLU A 399 -22.25 12.61 0.06
N ILE A 400 -21.68 13.81 0.12
CA ILE A 400 -22.45 15.07 0.09
C ILE A 400 -23.16 15.28 -1.25
N MET A 401 -22.57 14.79 -2.34
CA MET A 401 -23.13 14.91 -3.69
C MET A 401 -24.20 13.85 -3.96
N GLU A 402 -24.38 12.84 -3.10
CA GLU A 402 -25.44 11.85 -3.23
C GLU A 402 -26.82 12.52 -3.18
N GLY A 403 -27.63 12.31 -4.22
CA GLY A 403 -28.96 12.89 -4.33
C GLY A 403 -28.99 14.36 -4.78
N VAL A 404 -27.84 14.93 -5.18
CA VAL A 404 -27.78 16.22 -5.86
C VAL A 404 -27.91 15.99 -7.37
N GLU A 405 -28.90 16.64 -8.01
CA GLU A 405 -29.12 16.58 -9.46
C GLU A 405 -27.83 16.84 -10.25
N GLU A 406 -27.57 16.07 -11.30
CA GLU A 406 -26.31 16.12 -12.07
C GLU A 406 -26.05 17.50 -12.69
N GLU A 407 -27.08 18.24 -13.07
CA GLU A 407 -26.96 19.59 -13.64
C GLU A 407 -26.64 20.67 -12.60
N HIS A 408 -26.65 20.33 -11.31
CA HIS A 408 -26.36 21.27 -10.24
C HIS A 408 -24.91 21.77 -10.31
N ILE A 409 -24.71 23.08 -10.10
CA ILE A 409 -23.40 23.75 -10.26
C ILE A 409 -22.27 23.12 -9.45
N ALA A 410 -22.58 22.53 -8.30
CA ALA A 410 -21.61 21.85 -7.44
C ALA A 410 -20.83 20.73 -8.15
N HIS A 411 -21.46 19.97 -9.07
CA HIS A 411 -20.78 18.93 -9.84
C HIS A 411 -19.69 19.52 -10.75
N ARG A 412 -19.98 20.67 -11.36
CA ARG A 412 -19.03 21.41 -12.21
C ARG A 412 -17.88 21.99 -11.41
N ILE A 413 -18.18 22.64 -10.29
CA ILE A 413 -17.16 23.23 -9.39
C ILE A 413 -16.18 22.15 -8.93
N ARG A 414 -16.70 21.01 -8.50
CA ARG A 414 -15.91 19.85 -8.06
C ARG A 414 -14.98 19.35 -9.17
N ARG A 415 -15.52 19.05 -10.35
CA ARG A 415 -14.72 18.58 -11.49
C ARG A 415 -13.63 19.58 -11.88
N ASP A 416 -14.00 20.86 -11.98
CA ASP A 416 -13.07 21.90 -12.39
C ASP A 416 -11.91 22.07 -11.39
N GLY A 417 -12.17 21.95 -10.09
CA GLY A 417 -11.13 21.91 -9.06
C GLY A 417 -10.15 20.76 -9.26
N HIS A 418 -10.66 19.54 -9.49
CA HIS A 418 -9.82 18.37 -9.77
C HIS A 418 -8.96 18.54 -11.05
N CYS A 419 -9.49 19.15 -12.12
CA CYS A 419 -8.68 19.44 -13.31
C CYS A 419 -7.50 20.36 -12.99
N HIS A 420 -7.73 21.43 -12.22
CA HIS A 420 -6.68 22.37 -11.81
C HIS A 420 -5.62 21.71 -10.94
N GLU A 421 -6.04 20.90 -9.96
CA GLU A 421 -5.12 20.19 -9.07
C GLU A 421 -4.32 19.11 -9.81
N ALA A 422 -4.95 18.33 -10.70
CA ALA A 422 -4.26 17.35 -11.53
C ALA A 422 -3.16 18.00 -12.39
N VAL A 423 -3.44 19.13 -13.04
CA VAL A 423 -2.44 19.89 -13.79
C VAL A 423 -1.33 20.40 -12.87
N MET A 424 -1.67 20.93 -11.69
CA MET A 424 -0.68 21.38 -10.72
C MET A 424 0.27 20.25 -10.32
N TRP A 425 -0.26 19.05 -10.03
CA TRP A 425 0.56 17.89 -9.69
C TRP A 425 1.41 17.44 -10.88
N PHE A 426 0.82 17.31 -12.06
CA PHE A 426 1.56 16.95 -13.27
C PHE A 426 2.72 17.91 -13.54
N VAL A 427 2.48 19.22 -13.51
CA VAL A 427 3.48 20.24 -13.87
C VAL A 427 4.54 20.41 -12.78
N HIS A 428 4.17 20.42 -11.50
CA HIS A 428 5.07 20.82 -10.42
C HIS A 428 5.65 19.67 -9.61
N HIS A 429 4.99 18.52 -9.56
CA HIS A 429 5.41 17.40 -8.72
C HIS A 429 6.12 16.28 -9.49
N LEU A 430 6.05 16.28 -10.81
CA LEU A 430 6.77 15.31 -11.65
C LEU A 430 8.06 15.90 -12.23
N THR A 431 9.08 15.07 -12.34
CA THR A 431 10.30 15.34 -13.12
C THR A 431 10.01 15.30 -14.62
N GLN A 432 10.88 15.90 -15.42
CA GLN A 432 10.67 15.97 -16.88
C GLN A 432 10.65 14.60 -17.56
N ASP A 433 11.49 13.67 -17.10
CA ASP A 433 11.54 12.29 -17.61
C ASP A 433 10.26 11.52 -17.30
N VAL A 434 9.69 11.68 -16.10
CA VAL A 434 8.41 11.05 -15.73
C VAL A 434 7.26 11.62 -16.56
N LYS A 435 7.25 12.92 -16.86
CA LYS A 435 6.24 13.52 -17.77
C LYS A 435 6.34 12.94 -19.18
N GLN A 436 7.56 12.84 -19.73
CA GLN A 436 7.78 12.25 -21.06
C GLN A 436 7.32 10.80 -21.08
N LEU A 437 7.66 10.04 -20.04
CA LEU A 437 7.27 8.65 -19.89
C LEU A 437 5.75 8.49 -19.91
N MET A 438 5.03 9.32 -19.14
CA MET A 438 3.56 9.37 -19.16
C MET A 438 3.01 9.70 -20.56
N ALA A 439 3.58 10.69 -21.24
CA ALA A 439 3.19 11.05 -22.60
C ALA A 439 3.37 9.88 -23.59
N ASP A 440 4.53 9.20 -23.55
CA ASP A 440 4.84 8.07 -24.43
C ASP A 440 3.89 6.87 -24.20
N ALA A 441 3.32 6.75 -22.99
CA ALA A 441 2.29 5.76 -22.68
C ALA A 441 0.88 6.12 -23.16
N GLY A 442 0.68 7.34 -23.67
CA GLY A 442 -0.65 7.86 -23.98
C GLY A 442 -1.46 8.23 -22.74
N VAL A 443 -0.80 8.60 -21.63
CA VAL A 443 -1.49 9.21 -20.49
C VAL A 443 -2.03 10.57 -20.92
N VAL A 444 -3.34 10.74 -20.84
CA VAL A 444 -4.02 11.99 -21.20
C VAL A 444 -4.12 12.90 -19.98
N ILE A 445 -3.77 14.18 -20.14
CA ILE A 445 -3.82 15.18 -19.08
C ILE A 445 -5.01 16.12 -19.28
N PRO A 446 -5.79 16.47 -18.23
CA PRO A 446 -6.87 17.43 -18.36
C PRO A 446 -6.32 18.82 -18.66
N LEU A 447 -7.04 19.57 -19.48
CA LEU A 447 -6.87 21.02 -19.56
C LEU A 447 -7.52 21.67 -18.33
N LEU A 448 -7.05 22.86 -17.97
CA LEU A 448 -7.63 23.68 -16.92
C LEU A 448 -9.02 24.18 -17.33
N SER A 449 -9.95 24.26 -16.37
CA SER A 449 -11.21 24.96 -16.59
C SER A 449 -10.97 26.47 -16.81
N MET A 450 -11.70 27.01 -17.78
CA MET A 450 -11.68 28.43 -18.16
C MET A 450 -12.60 29.28 -17.28
N GLU A 451 -13.43 28.64 -16.44
CA GLU A 451 -14.44 29.27 -15.59
C GLU A 451 -13.90 29.44 -14.16
N ALA A 452 -13.94 30.68 -13.65
CA ALA A 452 -13.70 30.96 -12.25
C ALA A 452 -15.02 30.79 -11.48
N HIS A 453 -15.02 29.97 -10.44
CA HIS A 453 -16.21 29.77 -9.62
C HIS A 453 -16.26 30.80 -8.49
N GLY A 454 -17.43 31.43 -8.31
CA GLY A 454 -17.67 32.42 -7.26
C GLY A 454 -18.10 31.78 -5.95
N ALA A 455 -17.93 32.50 -4.84
CA ALA A 455 -18.37 32.01 -3.54
C ALA A 455 -19.90 31.83 -3.50
N PRO A 456 -20.41 30.74 -2.90
CA PRO A 456 -21.83 30.49 -2.74
C PRO A 456 -22.49 31.56 -1.87
N MET A 457 -23.75 31.88 -2.16
CA MET A 457 -24.54 32.85 -1.39
C MET A 457 -25.21 32.19 -0.18
N GLU A 458 -25.60 33.00 0.81
CA GLU A 458 -26.39 32.52 1.94
C GLU A 458 -27.72 31.92 1.44
N GLY A 459 -27.96 30.65 1.75
CA GLY A 459 -29.13 29.90 1.31
C GLY A 459 -28.90 28.96 0.12
N ASP A 460 -27.69 28.95 -0.46
CA ASP A 460 -27.30 27.96 -1.46
C ASP A 460 -27.23 26.55 -0.85
N HIS A 461 -27.31 25.54 -1.74
CA HIS A 461 -27.26 24.14 -1.34
C HIS A 461 -25.95 23.81 -0.61
N ALA A 462 -26.00 22.96 0.43
CA ALA A 462 -24.82 22.57 1.21
C ALA A 462 -23.69 21.99 0.33
N ALA A 463 -24.06 21.25 -0.72
CA ALA A 463 -23.14 20.73 -1.72
C ALA A 463 -22.38 21.83 -2.49
N HIS A 464 -23.01 22.99 -2.76
CA HIS A 464 -22.34 24.14 -3.36
C HIS A 464 -21.25 24.67 -2.43
N HIS A 465 -21.57 24.82 -1.14
CA HIS A 465 -20.60 25.24 -0.13
C HIS A 465 -19.42 24.26 0.02
N ALA A 466 -19.71 22.95 0.07
CA ALA A 466 -18.68 21.93 0.18
C ALA A 466 -17.76 21.89 -1.05
N ALA A 467 -18.34 21.85 -2.26
CA ALA A 467 -17.58 21.83 -3.50
C ALA A 467 -16.73 23.11 -3.66
N TYR A 468 -17.27 24.28 -3.31
CA TYR A 468 -16.52 25.53 -3.38
C TYR A 468 -15.34 25.58 -2.40
N GLY A 469 -15.51 25.08 -1.18
CA GLY A 469 -14.42 25.02 -0.20
C GLY A 469 -13.23 24.22 -0.70
N VAL A 470 -13.49 23.03 -1.25
CA VAL A 470 -12.44 22.18 -1.85
C VAL A 470 -11.83 22.83 -3.09
N TYR A 471 -12.65 23.42 -3.96
CA TYR A 471 -12.18 24.13 -5.17
C TYR A 471 -11.16 25.23 -4.84
N GLN A 472 -11.34 25.99 -3.75
CA GLN A 472 -10.38 27.01 -3.34
C GLN A 472 -9.02 26.43 -2.95
N GLU A 473 -9.00 25.21 -2.39
CA GLU A 473 -7.76 24.51 -2.06
C GLU A 473 -7.08 23.93 -3.31
N GLN A 474 -7.84 23.56 -4.33
CA GLN A 474 -7.33 22.93 -5.55
C GLN A 474 -6.82 23.93 -6.60
N VAL A 475 -7.35 25.15 -6.62
CA VAL A 475 -7.12 26.13 -7.71
C VAL A 475 -6.08 27.19 -7.31
N THR A 476 -5.01 26.72 -6.69
CA THR A 476 -3.98 27.58 -6.09
C THR A 476 -2.99 28.12 -7.11
N CYS A 477 -2.93 27.52 -8.30
CA CYS A 477 -2.17 28.03 -9.44
C CYS A 477 -2.49 29.51 -9.72
N SER A 478 -3.75 29.92 -9.50
CA SER A 478 -4.23 31.28 -9.71
C SER A 478 -3.44 32.34 -8.93
N SER A 479 -2.91 32.03 -7.75
CA SER A 479 -2.14 33.00 -6.95
C SER A 479 -0.82 33.42 -7.59
N CYS A 480 -0.24 32.57 -8.44
CA CYS A 480 1.05 32.81 -9.08
C CYS A 480 0.92 33.16 -10.56
N HIS A 481 -0.16 32.69 -11.20
CA HIS A 481 -0.35 32.77 -12.64
C HIS A 481 -1.39 33.81 -13.08
N ALA A 482 -2.33 34.23 -12.22
CA ALA A 482 -3.24 35.33 -12.53
C ALA A 482 -2.72 36.64 -11.91
N SER A 483 -2.68 37.69 -12.74
CA SER A 483 -2.45 39.06 -12.26
C SER A 483 -3.80 39.70 -11.98
N TYR A 484 -4.02 40.14 -10.74
CA TYR A 484 -5.24 40.87 -10.34
C TYR A 484 -5.00 42.37 -10.21
#